data_AF-A0A533ZGA7-F1
#
_entry.id   AF-A0A533ZGA7-F1
#
_cell.length_a   1.000
_cell.length_b   1.000
_cell.length_c   1.000
_cell.angle_alpha   90.00
_cell.angle_beta   90.00
_cell.angle_gamma   90.00
#
_symmetry.space_group_name_H-M   'P 1'
#
loop_
_entity.id
_entity.type
_entity.pdbx_description
1 polymer ?
#
loop_
_entity_poly.entity_id
_entity_poly.type
_entity_poly.pdbx_seq_one_letter_code
_entity_poly.pdbx_strand_id
1 'polypeptide(L)'
;MKSLVLVLVFLAWFVTPAIADFDAGMAAYQRGDYVTAFREFKPLAEKGAAQAQNILGVMYDKSQGVPQDYVQAHMWFNLAAAQGVKQAAEARDRLAPKMSSAQIEEAQRLAREWKPKK
;
A
#
# COMPACT_ATOMS: atom_id res chain seq x y z
N MET A 1 35.16 -5.38 -49.44
CA MET A 1 34.53 -4.14 -48.92
C MET A 1 33.19 -3.99 -49.65
N LYS A 2 32.03 -4.33 -49.08
CA LYS A 2 31.42 -3.74 -47.88
C LYS A 2 30.66 -4.81 -47.08
N SER A 3 31.06 -4.94 -45.82
CA SER A 3 30.41 -5.53 -44.63
C SER A 3 28.90 -5.18 -44.56
N LEU A 4 27.99 -5.82 -43.83
CA LEU A 4 27.87 -7.02 -42.98
C LEU A 4 26.38 -6.97 -42.53
N VAL A 5 25.71 -8.10 -42.46
CA VAL A 5 24.35 -8.23 -41.88
C VAL A 5 24.37 -7.75 -40.43
N LEU A 6 23.47 -6.84 -40.05
CA LEU A 6 23.15 -6.56 -38.66
C LEU A 6 21.64 -6.36 -38.50
N VAL A 7 20.99 -7.48 -38.25
CA VAL A 7 19.70 -7.58 -37.57
C VAL A 7 19.87 -6.93 -36.20
N LEU A 8 19.21 -5.80 -35.95
CA LEU A 8 18.96 -5.32 -34.59
C LEU A 8 17.45 -5.13 -34.41
N VAL A 9 16.89 -6.26 -33.97
CA VAL A 9 15.57 -6.43 -33.38
C VAL A 9 15.29 -5.35 -32.34
N PHE A 10 14.14 -4.68 -32.51
CA PHE A 10 13.27 -4.15 -31.47
C PHE A 10 13.93 -3.73 -30.15
N LEU A 11 14.43 -2.49 -30.08
CA LEU A 11 14.41 -1.74 -28.82
C LEU A 11 13.08 -0.98 -28.73
N ALA A 12 11.98 -1.72 -28.73
CA ALA A 12 10.80 -1.24 -28.01
C ALA A 12 11.20 -1.34 -26.54
N TRP A 13 11.68 -0.22 -25.99
CA TRP A 13 11.82 -0.05 -24.56
C TRP A 13 10.51 -0.51 -23.94
N PHE A 14 10.54 -1.65 -23.27
CA PHE A 14 9.49 -2.07 -22.39
C PHE A 14 9.42 -1.02 -21.28
N VAL A 15 8.69 0.07 -21.53
CA VAL A 15 8.01 0.77 -20.45
C VAL A 15 6.97 -0.24 -20.02
N THR A 16 7.37 -1.20 -19.18
CA THR A 16 6.41 -2.04 -18.48
C THR A 16 5.50 -1.05 -17.78
N PRO A 17 4.21 -0.94 -18.16
CA PRO A 17 3.30 -0.11 -17.42
C PRO A 17 3.39 -0.59 -15.98
N ALA A 18 3.65 0.33 -15.05
CA ALA A 18 3.76 0.08 -13.63
C ALA A 18 2.41 -0.41 -13.10
N ILE A 19 2.09 -1.67 -13.39
CA ILE A 19 1.13 -2.42 -12.61
C ILE A 19 1.80 -2.50 -11.25
N ALA A 20 1.20 -1.85 -10.28
CA ALA A 20 1.68 -1.89 -8.92
C ALA A 20 1.97 -3.34 -8.53
N ASP A 21 3.22 -3.58 -8.16
CA ASP A 21 3.72 -4.91 -7.83
C ASP A 21 4.00 -4.95 -6.34
N PHE A 22 3.41 -5.94 -5.66
CA PHE A 22 3.59 -6.11 -4.24
C PHE A 22 5.07 -6.34 -3.91
N ASP A 23 5.80 -7.05 -4.76
CA ASP A 23 7.22 -7.34 -4.56
C ASP A 23 8.07 -6.08 -4.76
N ALA A 24 7.74 -5.24 -5.75
CA ALA A 24 8.39 -3.94 -5.93
C ALA A 24 8.15 -3.02 -4.73
N GLY A 25 6.92 -2.97 -4.21
CA GLY A 25 6.57 -2.24 -2.99
C GLY A 25 7.36 -2.74 -1.78
N MET A 26 7.44 -4.05 -1.58
CA MET A 26 8.21 -4.67 -0.49
C MET A 26 9.70 -4.40 -0.63
N ALA A 27 10.25 -4.49 -1.83
CA ALA A 27 11.66 -4.20 -2.09
C ALA A 27 11.97 -2.73 -1.81
N ALA A 28 11.11 -1.79 -2.19
CA ALA A 28 11.25 -0.38 -1.86
C ALA A 28 11.17 -0.14 -0.34
N TYR A 29 10.19 -0.78 0.33
CA TYR A 29 10.00 -0.67 1.78
C TYR A 29 11.23 -1.16 2.55
N GLN A 30 11.81 -2.30 2.15
CA GLN A 30 13.02 -2.86 2.76
C GLN A 30 14.26 -1.97 2.57
N ARG A 31 14.32 -1.21 1.46
CA ARG A 31 15.37 -0.21 1.22
C ARG A 31 15.15 1.11 1.97
N GLY A 32 14.03 1.26 2.67
CA GLY A 32 13.64 2.52 3.31
C GLY A 32 13.11 3.58 2.35
N ASP A 33 12.89 3.24 1.07
CA ASP A 33 12.26 4.12 0.10
C ASP A 33 10.74 4.07 0.26
N TYR A 34 10.26 4.71 1.32
CA TYR A 34 8.86 4.66 1.71
C TYR A 34 7.94 5.42 0.76
N VAL A 35 8.45 6.43 0.03
CA VAL A 35 7.63 7.15 -0.96
C VAL A 35 7.31 6.22 -2.13
N THR A 36 8.30 5.49 -2.64
CA THR A 36 8.07 4.48 -3.69
C THR A 36 7.19 3.36 -3.14
N ALA A 37 7.48 2.84 -1.94
CA ALA A 37 6.66 1.79 -1.34
C ALA A 37 5.18 2.19 -1.23
N PHE A 38 4.89 3.44 -0.80
CA PHE A 38 3.52 3.93 -0.68
C PHE A 38 2.82 3.96 -2.03
N ARG A 39 3.54 4.43 -3.07
CA ARG A 39 3.03 4.47 -4.44
C ARG A 39 2.66 3.08 -4.96
N GLU A 40 3.44 2.05 -4.63
CA GLU A 40 3.15 0.67 -5.04
C GLU A 40 2.02 0.04 -4.19
N PHE A 41 2.01 0.23 -2.88
CA PHE A 41 1.00 -0.42 -2.03
C PHE A 41 -0.38 0.22 -2.11
N LYS A 42 -0.48 1.54 -2.31
CA LYS A 42 -1.76 2.25 -2.36
C LYS A 42 -2.75 1.65 -3.36
N PRO A 43 -2.44 1.47 -4.66
CA PRO A 43 -3.37 0.88 -5.61
C PRO A 43 -3.74 -0.58 -5.28
N LEU A 44 -2.82 -1.36 -4.71
CA LEU A 44 -3.10 -2.74 -4.27
C LEU A 44 -4.09 -2.77 -3.09
N ALA A 45 -3.87 -1.89 -2.10
CA ALA A 45 -4.77 -1.72 -0.95
C ALA A 45 -6.15 -1.23 -1.38
N GLU A 46 -6.21 -0.29 -2.33
CA GLU A 46 -7.44 0.22 -2.93
C GLU A 46 -8.22 -0.86 -3.70
N LYS A 47 -7.54 -1.88 -4.24
CA LYS A 47 -8.18 -3.05 -4.87
C LYS A 47 -8.58 -4.14 -3.86
N GLY A 48 -8.30 -3.95 -2.57
CA GLY A 48 -8.72 -4.87 -1.51
C GLY A 48 -7.67 -5.90 -1.09
N ALA A 49 -6.44 -5.82 -1.58
CA ALA A 49 -5.39 -6.75 -1.15
C ALA A 49 -5.08 -6.55 0.35
N ALA A 50 -5.52 -7.49 1.20
CA ALA A 50 -5.49 -7.36 2.65
C ALA A 50 -4.07 -7.11 3.20
N GLN A 51 -3.05 -7.73 2.62
CA GLN A 51 -1.64 -7.49 3.01
C GLN A 51 -1.19 -6.06 2.69
N ALA A 52 -1.57 -5.54 1.52
CA ALA A 52 -1.26 -4.15 1.15
C ALA A 52 -2.04 -3.15 2.02
N GLN A 53 -3.29 -3.45 2.38
CA GLN A 53 -4.06 -2.65 3.33
C GLN A 53 -3.37 -2.59 4.70
N ASN A 54 -2.90 -3.73 5.23
CA ASN A 54 -2.13 -3.76 6.47
C ASN A 54 -0.85 -2.91 6.38
N ILE A 55 -0.10 -3.02 5.28
CA ILE A 55 1.12 -2.22 5.09
C ILE A 55 0.78 -0.73 5.01
N LEU A 56 -0.25 -0.35 4.25
CA LEU A 56 -0.67 1.05 4.14
C LEU A 56 -1.08 1.61 5.51
N GLY A 57 -1.73 0.80 6.35
CA GLY A 57 -2.01 1.15 7.74
C GLY A 57 -0.74 1.45 8.55
N VAL A 58 0.30 0.62 8.42
CA VAL A 58 1.60 0.86 9.05
C VAL A 58 2.26 2.14 8.53
N MET A 59 2.14 2.41 7.23
CA MET A 59 2.77 3.59 6.63
C MET A 59 2.17 4.89 7.16
N TYR A 60 0.84 4.94 7.30
CA TYR A 60 0.15 6.06 7.94
C TYR A 60 0.42 6.14 9.46
N ASP A 61 0.54 5.04 10.20
CA ASP A 61 0.88 5.07 11.63
C ASP A 61 2.31 5.61 11.87
N LYS A 62 3.27 5.23 11.02
CA LYS A 62 4.69 5.53 11.23
C LYS A 62 5.23 6.70 10.41
N SER A 63 4.36 7.44 9.72
CA SER A 63 4.76 8.52 8.81
C SER A 63 5.77 8.07 7.73
N GLN A 64 5.64 6.84 7.23
CA GLN A 64 6.56 6.28 6.24
C GLN A 64 6.09 6.66 4.84
N GLY A 65 6.77 7.64 4.22
CA GLY A 65 6.46 8.08 2.86
C GLY A 65 5.17 8.90 2.73
N VAL A 66 4.42 9.05 3.83
CA VAL A 66 3.21 9.88 3.95
C VAL A 66 3.18 10.55 5.32
N PRO A 67 2.46 11.67 5.50
CA PRO A 67 2.20 12.22 6.82
C PRO A 67 1.45 11.24 7.73
N GLN A 68 1.73 11.28 9.02
CA GLN A 68 1.02 10.45 9.98
C GLN A 68 -0.48 10.77 9.98
N ASP A 69 -1.30 9.72 9.89
CA ASP A 69 -2.76 9.84 9.95
C ASP A 69 -3.34 8.60 10.63
N TYR A 70 -3.67 8.72 11.92
CA TYR A 70 -4.23 7.61 12.69
C TYR A 70 -5.61 7.17 12.24
N VAL A 71 -6.41 8.08 11.66
CA VAL A 71 -7.73 7.74 11.13
C VAL A 71 -7.57 6.83 9.91
N GLN A 72 -6.71 7.20 8.97
CA GLN A 72 -6.40 6.37 7.80
C GLN A 72 -5.73 5.06 8.22
N ALA A 73 -4.77 5.09 9.14
CA ALA A 73 -4.12 3.88 9.62
C ALA A 73 -5.13 2.88 10.21
N HIS A 74 -5.97 3.34 11.13
CA HIS A 74 -6.99 2.51 11.77
C HIS A 74 -8.05 2.01 10.76
N MET A 75 -8.42 2.83 9.77
CA MET A 75 -9.32 2.42 8.69
C MET A 75 -8.74 1.25 7.90
N TRP A 76 -7.50 1.38 7.43
CA TRP A 76 -6.83 0.33 6.65
C TRP A 76 -6.59 -0.95 7.45
N PHE A 77 -6.25 -0.81 8.74
CA PHE A 77 -6.14 -1.97 9.62
C PHE A 77 -7.48 -2.68 9.83
N ASN A 78 -8.59 -1.95 9.96
CA ASN A 78 -9.92 -2.55 10.05
C ASN A 78 -10.24 -3.39 8.81
N LEU A 79 -9.96 -2.87 7.60
CA LEU A 79 -10.22 -3.57 6.34
C LEU A 79 -9.37 -4.84 6.21
N ALA A 80 -8.08 -4.77 6.56
CA ALA A 80 -7.20 -5.94 6.53
C ALA A 80 -7.60 -6.99 7.60
N ALA A 81 -7.94 -6.54 8.80
CA ALA A 81 -8.39 -7.41 9.90
C ALA A 81 -9.69 -8.15 9.55
N ALA A 82 -10.63 -7.48 8.88
CA ALA A 82 -11.88 -8.09 8.40
C ALA A 82 -11.65 -9.24 7.41
N GLN A 83 -10.50 -9.25 6.74
CA GLN A 83 -10.07 -10.33 5.83
C GLN A 83 -9.14 -11.36 6.50
N GLY A 84 -9.00 -11.31 7.83
CA GLY A 84 -8.22 -12.29 8.60
C GLY A 84 -6.75 -11.95 8.82
N VAL A 85 -6.29 -10.74 8.48
CA VAL A 85 -4.91 -10.32 8.77
C VAL A 85 -4.78 -10.01 10.27
N LYS A 86 -4.35 -11.00 11.05
CA LYS A 86 -4.23 -10.89 12.51
C LYS A 86 -3.35 -9.72 12.96
N GLN A 87 -2.24 -9.47 12.26
CA GLN A 87 -1.34 -8.35 12.55
C GLN A 87 -2.03 -6.99 12.43
N ALA A 88 -3.02 -6.87 11.55
CA ALA A 88 -3.78 -5.65 11.37
C ALA A 88 -4.75 -5.42 12.54
N ALA A 89 -5.40 -6.48 13.04
CA ALA A 89 -6.24 -6.39 14.24
C ALA A 89 -5.42 -5.96 15.45
N GLU A 90 -4.25 -6.57 15.65
CA GLU A 90 -3.33 -6.18 16.73
C GLU A 90 -2.82 -4.74 16.55
N ALA A 91 -2.49 -4.32 15.33
CA ALA A 91 -2.02 -2.97 15.05
C ALA A 91 -3.11 -1.92 15.30
N ARG A 92 -4.35 -2.20 14.88
CA ARG A 92 -5.53 -1.39 15.20
C ARG A 92 -5.71 -1.22 16.71
N ASP A 93 -5.67 -2.33 17.45
CA ASP A 93 -5.91 -2.32 18.89
C ASP A 93 -4.79 -1.59 19.65
N ARG A 94 -3.54 -1.68 19.18
CA ARG A 94 -2.42 -0.88 19.69
C ARG A 94 -2.51 0.61 19.34
N LEU A 95 -3.19 0.95 18.24
CA LEU A 95 -3.36 2.32 17.79
C LEU A 95 -4.49 3.04 18.53
N ALA A 96 -5.57 2.33 18.88
CA ALA A 96 -6.77 2.90 19.50
C ALA A 96 -6.49 3.78 20.74
N PRO A 97 -5.59 3.42 21.69
CA PRO A 97 -5.28 4.29 22.83
C PRO A 97 -4.64 5.64 22.46
N LYS A 98 -4.12 5.81 21.23
CA LYS A 98 -3.53 7.06 20.73
C LYS A 98 -4.55 7.97 20.04
N MET A 99 -5.80 7.54 19.90
CA MET A 99 -6.84 8.21 19.13
C MET A 99 -7.95 8.72 20.04
N SER A 100 -8.64 9.78 19.63
CA SER A 100 -9.90 10.19 20.26
C SER A 100 -11.05 9.28 19.82
N SER A 101 -12.13 9.23 20.61
CA SER A 101 -13.35 8.49 20.23
C SER A 101 -13.89 8.94 18.86
N ALA A 102 -13.87 10.25 18.58
CA ALA A 102 -14.28 10.78 17.29
C ALA A 102 -13.41 10.28 16.13
N GLN A 103 -12.09 10.17 16.32
CA GLN A 103 -11.18 9.61 15.31
C GLN A 103 -11.43 8.12 15.07
N ILE A 104 -11.74 7.36 16.13
CA ILE A 104 -12.07 5.93 16.02
C ILE A 104 -13.39 5.76 15.27
N GLU A 105 -14.42 6.53 15.62
CA GLU A 105 -15.72 6.52 14.95
C GLU A 105 -15.58 6.85 13.46
N GLU A 106 -14.77 7.87 13.14
CA GLU A 106 -14.45 8.25 11.76
C GLU A 106 -13.77 7.10 11.01
N ALA A 107 -12.70 6.53 11.56
CA ALA A 107 -11.95 5.45 10.92
C ALA A 107 -12.84 4.22 10.67
N GLN A 108 -13.71 3.88 11.63
CA GLN A 108 -14.66 2.80 11.46
C GLN A 108 -15.74 3.13 10.44
N ARG A 109 -16.23 4.38 10.37
CA ARG A 109 -17.19 4.81 9.36
C ARG A 109 -16.59 4.69 7.96
N LEU A 110 -15.39 5.23 7.76
CA LEU A 110 -14.67 5.13 6.49
C LEU A 110 -14.48 3.66 6.08
N ALA A 111 -14.12 2.77 7.00
CA ALA A 111 -13.97 1.34 6.70
C ALA A 111 -15.29 0.66 6.33
N ARG A 112 -16.42 1.03 6.95
CA ARG A 112 -17.76 0.51 6.61
C ARG A 112 -18.25 0.98 5.25
N GLU A 113 -17.92 2.22 4.88
CA GLU A 113 -18.33 2.83 3.61
C GLU A 113 -17.39 2.48 2.45
N TRP A 114 -16.20 1.97 2.76
CA TRP A 114 -15.16 1.66 1.79
C TRP A 114 -15.62 0.57 0.80
N LYS A 115 -15.29 0.80 -0.48
CA LYS A 115 -15.50 -0.16 -1.56
C LYS A 115 -14.20 -0.31 -2.36
N PRO A 116 -13.80 -1.54 -2.72
CA PRO A 116 -12.62 -1.76 -3.54
C PRO A 116 -12.78 -1.11 -4.92
N LYS A 117 -11.70 -0.49 -5.40
CA LYS A 117 -11.62 -0.01 -6.78
C LYS A 117 -11.46 -1.19 -7.74
N LYS A 118 -12.12 -1.11 -8.89
CA LYS A 118 -12.03 -2.11 -9.98
C LYS A 118 -10.77 -1.88 -10.80
#